data_AF-A0A9Q0BMG8-F1
#
_entry.id   AF-A0A9Q0BMG8-F1
#
_cell.length_a   1.000
_cell.length_b   1.000
_cell.length_c   1.000
_cell.angle_alpha   90.00
_cell.angle_beta   90.00
_cell.angle_gamma   90.00
#
_symmetry.space_group_name_H-M   'P 1'
#
loop_
_entity.id
_entity.type
_entity.pdbx_description
1 polymer ?
#
loop_
_entity_poly.entity_id
_entity_poly.type
_entity_poly.pdbx_seq_one_letter_code
_entity_poly.pdbx_strand_id
1 'polypeptide(L)'
;MMHGELLFALLVALALAIVPPFPVGAELSARSAATASSHRFGLRLTTKLGLSQPDANVVVSPLLIQAALSLLYAGSSADSGRDLRQALELTHASGPKEAVRDIQALLSDLKQSAAVGCRLRLISDFYAQQRFTFSFRDEFEALASQMGVGCHRLAWESASHAAQDINYSFLSRSNFSLGELVSASQLESLAEHNTPFLHVSALTFRAPWAQCLRPG
;
A
#
# COMPACT_ATOMS: atom_id res chain seq x y z
N MET A 1 45.51 -38.87 -56.60
CA MET A 1 44.04 -38.65 -56.61
C MET A 1 43.66 -38.23 -55.20
N MET A 2 43.70 -36.94 -54.86
CA MET A 2 42.61 -35.96 -55.02
C MET A 2 41.27 -36.41 -54.42
N HIS A 3 40.88 -35.71 -53.35
CA HIS A 3 39.56 -35.10 -53.00
C HIS A 3 39.47 -35.07 -51.46
N GLY A 4 39.49 -33.90 -50.79
CA GLY A 4 38.39 -32.92 -50.68
C GLY A 4 37.52 -33.36 -49.49
N GLU A 5 37.30 -32.59 -48.41
CA GLU A 5 36.90 -31.20 -48.34
C GLU A 5 37.23 -30.54 -46.99
N LEU A 6 37.26 -29.21 -47.03
CA LEU A 6 37.40 -28.27 -45.93
C LEU A 6 36.24 -28.37 -44.94
N LEU A 7 36.54 -28.35 -43.63
CA LEU A 7 35.58 -28.00 -42.60
C LEU A 7 35.89 -26.60 -42.08
N PHE A 8 34.96 -25.69 -42.38
CA PHE A 8 34.94 -24.29 -41.98
C PHE A 8 35.04 -24.15 -40.45
N ALA A 9 35.97 -23.30 -40.02
CA ALA A 9 36.04 -22.80 -38.65
C ALA A 9 34.83 -21.89 -38.38
N LEU A 10 34.11 -22.15 -37.29
CA LEU A 10 33.26 -21.14 -36.65
C LEU A 10 33.78 -20.91 -35.23
N LEU A 11 34.60 -19.87 -35.10
CA LEU A 11 34.99 -19.27 -33.83
C LEU A 11 33.75 -18.62 -33.20
N VAL A 12 33.20 -19.22 -32.15
CA VAL A 12 32.30 -18.52 -31.22
C VAL A 12 33.17 -17.99 -30.10
N ALA A 13 33.50 -16.70 -30.16
CA ALA A 13 34.16 -16.00 -29.08
C ALA A 13 33.22 -15.93 -27.87
N LEU A 14 33.54 -16.69 -26.82
CA LEU A 14 32.92 -16.55 -25.51
C LEU A 14 33.43 -15.25 -24.88
N ALA A 15 32.72 -14.14 -25.12
CA ALA A 15 32.91 -12.93 -24.35
C ALA A 15 32.39 -13.18 -22.93
N LEU A 16 33.30 -13.52 -22.01
CA LEU A 16 33.07 -13.41 -20.57
C LEU A 16 32.91 -11.92 -20.24
N ALA A 17 31.70 -11.40 -20.41
CA ALA A 17 31.30 -10.21 -19.69
C ALA A 17 31.19 -10.61 -18.21
N ILE A 18 32.15 -10.18 -17.40
CA ILE A 18 32.04 -10.21 -15.95
C ILE A 18 30.91 -9.23 -15.59
N VAL A 19 29.69 -9.74 -15.55
CA VAL A 19 28.55 -9.01 -14.99
C VAL A 19 28.80 -8.98 -13.48
N PRO A 20 28.89 -7.79 -12.83
CA PRO A 20 28.96 -7.74 -11.38
C PRO A 20 27.72 -8.45 -10.80
N PRO A 21 27.84 -9.18 -9.69
CA PRO A 21 26.69 -9.87 -9.10
C PRO A 21 25.68 -8.81 -8.65
N PHE A 22 24.64 -8.60 -9.45
CA PHE A 22 23.46 -7.89 -9.01
C PHE A 22 22.86 -8.66 -7.82
N PRO A 23 22.40 -7.98 -6.76
CA PRO A 23 21.94 -8.59 -5.51
C PRO A 23 20.53 -9.21 -5.64
N VAL A 24 20.25 -9.89 -6.74
CA VAL A 24 18.93 -10.48 -7.06
C VAL A 24 18.48 -11.46 -5.96
N GLY A 25 19.40 -12.21 -5.36
CA GLY A 25 19.09 -13.14 -4.27
C GLY A 25 18.66 -12.45 -2.95
N ALA A 26 19.26 -11.31 -2.62
CA ALA A 26 18.89 -10.53 -1.44
C ALA A 26 17.54 -9.83 -1.64
N GLU A 27 17.28 -9.34 -2.85
CA GLU A 27 16.01 -8.67 -3.20
C GLU A 27 14.84 -9.64 -3.22
N LEU A 28 15.00 -10.84 -3.78
CA LEU A 28 13.98 -11.91 -3.72
C LEU A 28 13.70 -12.37 -2.29
N SER A 29 14.75 -12.51 -1.46
CA SER A 29 14.61 -12.87 -0.05
C SER A 29 13.88 -11.78 0.74
N ALA A 30 14.24 -10.51 0.57
CA ALA A 30 13.56 -9.37 1.19
C ALA A 30 12.08 -9.28 0.77
N ARG A 31 11.78 -9.45 -0.53
CA ARG A 31 10.40 -9.47 -1.05
C ARG A 31 9.56 -10.60 -0.43
N SER A 32 10.14 -11.79 -0.28
CA SER A 32 9.46 -12.91 0.39
C SER A 32 9.20 -12.64 1.88
N ALA A 33 10.14 -12.01 2.58
CA ALA A 33 9.99 -11.64 3.98
C ALA A 33 8.93 -10.54 4.17
N ALA A 34 8.90 -9.53 3.30
CA ALA A 34 7.90 -8.47 3.30
C ALA A 34 6.49 -9.04 3.01
N THR A 35 6.37 -9.96 2.05
CA THR A 35 5.12 -10.66 1.75
C THR A 35 4.63 -11.45 2.97
N ALA A 36 5.51 -12.25 3.59
CA ALA A 36 5.16 -13.02 4.80
C ALA A 36 4.75 -12.11 5.96
N SER A 37 5.47 -10.98 6.14
CA SER A 37 5.11 -9.93 7.10
C SER A 37 3.71 -9.38 6.85
N SER A 38 3.38 -9.01 5.60
CA SER A 38 2.06 -8.48 5.24
C SER A 38 0.94 -9.51 5.45
N HIS A 39 1.19 -10.79 5.13
CA HIS A 39 0.25 -11.86 5.41
C HIS A 39 -0.01 -12.03 6.91
N ARG A 40 1.03 -12.02 7.75
CA ARG A 40 0.88 -12.10 9.21
C ARG A 40 0.07 -10.91 9.75
N PHE A 41 0.39 -9.70 9.30
CA PHE A 41 -0.35 -8.51 9.69
C PHE A 41 -1.82 -8.62 9.28
N GLY A 42 -2.08 -9.05 8.05
CA GLY A 42 -3.43 -9.26 7.54
C GLY A 42 -4.24 -10.26 8.34
N LEU A 43 -3.69 -11.45 8.58
CA LEU A 43 -4.35 -12.48 9.40
C LEU A 43 -4.65 -11.98 10.82
N ARG A 44 -3.70 -11.28 11.45
CA ARG A 44 -3.87 -10.72 12.80
C ARG A 44 -4.95 -9.63 12.82
N LEU A 45 -4.96 -8.75 11.83
CA LEU A 45 -5.97 -7.69 11.71
C LEU A 45 -7.37 -8.25 11.48
N THR A 46 -7.53 -9.14 10.49
CA THR A 46 -8.84 -9.73 10.18
C THR A 46 -9.37 -10.57 11.33
N THR A 47 -8.50 -11.31 12.02
CA THR A 47 -8.88 -12.08 13.22
C THR A 47 -9.40 -11.15 14.31
N LYS A 48 -8.69 -10.05 14.61
CA LYS A 48 -9.13 -9.07 15.60
C LYS A 48 -10.48 -8.46 15.23
N LEU A 49 -10.65 -8.04 13.97
CA LEU A 49 -11.91 -7.45 13.49
C LEU A 49 -13.07 -8.45 13.59
N GLY A 50 -12.88 -9.69 13.17
CA GLY A 50 -13.91 -10.74 13.26
C GLY A 50 -14.30 -11.07 14.69
N LEU A 51 -13.34 -11.07 15.64
CA LEU A 51 -13.64 -11.27 17.06
C LEU A 51 -14.35 -10.06 17.69
N SER A 52 -14.06 -8.85 17.24
CA SER A 52 -14.71 -7.63 17.74
C SER A 52 -16.12 -7.42 17.19
N GLN A 53 -16.45 -8.01 16.04
CA GLN A 53 -17.74 -7.86 15.35
C GLN A 53 -18.21 -9.23 14.82
N PRO A 54 -18.55 -10.18 15.71
CA PRO A 54 -18.80 -11.58 15.33
C PRO A 54 -19.99 -11.77 14.38
N ASP A 55 -20.96 -10.86 14.43
CA ASP A 55 -22.20 -10.93 13.65
C ASP A 55 -22.16 -10.05 12.38
N ALA A 56 -20.99 -9.47 12.04
CA ALA A 56 -20.83 -8.60 10.89
C ALA A 56 -19.90 -9.20 9.84
N ASN A 57 -20.19 -8.92 8.57
CA ASN A 57 -19.25 -9.20 7.49
C ASN A 57 -18.03 -8.27 7.62
N VAL A 58 -16.82 -8.84 7.57
CA VAL A 58 -15.56 -8.08 7.61
C VAL A 58 -14.91 -8.12 6.24
N VAL A 59 -14.71 -6.93 5.67
CA VAL A 59 -13.92 -6.75 4.44
C VAL A 59 -12.92 -5.64 4.70
N VAL A 60 -11.63 -5.93 4.51
CA VAL A 60 -10.54 -4.99 4.74
C VAL A 60 -9.40 -5.26 3.77
N SER A 61 -8.64 -4.22 3.42
CA SER A 61 -7.35 -4.37 2.74
C SER A 61 -6.23 -4.17 3.76
N PRO A 62 -5.62 -5.26 4.29
CA PRO A 62 -4.52 -5.12 5.24
C PRO A 62 -3.33 -4.36 4.66
N LEU A 63 -3.03 -4.57 3.37
CA LEU A 63 -1.90 -3.92 2.71
C LEU A 63 -2.07 -2.40 2.63
N LEU A 64 -3.28 -1.89 2.39
CA LEU A 64 -3.54 -0.44 2.40
C LEU A 64 -3.32 0.18 3.79
N ILE A 65 -3.83 -0.48 4.83
CA ILE A 65 -3.66 -0.02 6.21
C ILE A 65 -2.18 -0.09 6.60
N GLN A 66 -1.51 -1.21 6.29
CA GLN A 66 -0.09 -1.39 6.58
C GLN A 66 0.78 -0.35 5.86
N ALA A 67 0.45 -0.02 4.61
CA ALA A 67 1.12 1.02 3.84
C ALA A 67 1.01 2.39 4.49
N ALA A 68 -0.20 2.84 4.81
CA ALA A 68 -0.43 4.11 5.49
C ALA A 68 0.31 4.17 6.84
N LEU A 69 0.17 3.14 7.67
CA LEU A 69 0.81 3.11 8.98
C LEU A 69 2.35 2.95 8.89
N SER A 70 2.88 2.39 7.80
CA SER A 70 4.33 2.35 7.56
C SER A 70 4.93 3.73 7.27
N LEU A 71 4.16 4.63 6.64
CA LEU A 71 4.55 6.03 6.48
C LEU A 71 4.62 6.74 7.83
N LEU A 72 3.67 6.47 8.72
CA LEU A 72 3.70 6.99 10.09
C LEU A 72 4.91 6.44 10.86
N TYR A 73 5.22 5.16 10.70
CA TYR A 73 6.44 4.57 11.25
C TYR A 73 7.70 5.29 10.74
N ALA A 74 7.78 5.63 9.46
CA ALA A 74 8.90 6.39 8.91
C ALA A 74 9.03 7.81 9.46
N GLY A 75 7.92 8.44 9.87
CA GLY A 75 7.90 9.75 10.53
C GLY A 75 8.06 9.71 12.05
N SER A 76 8.04 8.52 12.67
CA SER A 76 8.01 8.36 14.13
C SER A 76 9.40 8.47 14.79
N SER A 77 9.42 8.81 16.08
CA SER A 77 10.65 8.77 16.90
C SER A 77 11.08 7.32 17.16
N ALA A 78 12.31 7.10 17.62
CA ALA A 78 12.81 5.74 17.86
C ALA A 78 11.95 4.94 18.86
N ASP A 79 11.37 5.59 19.87
CA ASP A 79 10.55 4.91 20.89
C ASP A 79 9.14 4.60 20.36
N SER A 80 8.45 5.60 19.79
CA SER A 80 7.12 5.42 19.18
C SER A 80 7.15 4.48 17.96
N GLY A 81 8.27 4.47 17.23
CA GLY A 81 8.47 3.62 16.07
C GLY A 81 8.67 2.16 16.40
N ARG A 82 9.17 1.79 17.59
CA ARG A 82 9.34 0.36 17.95
C ARG A 82 7.99 -0.35 18.05
N ASP A 83 7.03 0.27 18.75
CA ASP A 83 5.70 -0.30 18.92
C ASP A 83 4.95 -0.38 17.58
N LEU A 84 5.05 0.66 16.74
CA LEU A 84 4.50 0.64 15.38
C LEU A 84 5.14 -0.46 14.53
N ARG A 85 6.47 -0.58 14.54
CA ARG A 85 7.18 -1.63 13.79
C ARG A 85 6.69 -3.02 14.18
N GLN A 86 6.51 -3.29 15.47
CA GLN A 86 6.02 -4.57 15.95
C GLN A 86 4.53 -4.78 15.62
N ALA A 87 3.69 -3.76 15.82
CA ALA A 87 2.27 -3.84 15.52
C ALA A 87 1.98 -4.12 14.04
N LEU A 88 2.83 -3.57 13.16
CA LEU A 88 2.73 -3.69 11.70
C LEU A 88 3.50 -4.88 11.12
N GLU A 89 4.08 -5.74 11.96
CA GLU A 89 4.90 -6.91 11.55
C GLU A 89 6.15 -6.55 10.73
N LEU A 90 6.63 -5.30 10.79
CA LEU A 90 7.75 -4.76 10.02
C LEU A 90 9.13 -5.10 10.60
N THR A 91 9.23 -6.20 11.34
CA THR A 91 10.48 -6.64 11.99
C THR A 91 11.50 -7.19 11.01
N HIS A 92 11.08 -7.57 9.80
CA HIS A 92 11.95 -8.01 8.71
C HIS A 92 12.85 -6.89 8.17
N ALA A 93 12.38 -5.64 8.21
CA ALA A 93 13.11 -4.49 7.72
C ALA A 93 14.15 -4.00 8.74
N SER A 94 15.32 -3.59 8.27
CA SER A 94 16.40 -3.06 9.11
C SER A 94 16.07 -1.67 9.69
N GLY A 95 15.16 -0.94 9.03
CA GLY A 95 14.69 0.36 9.49
C GLY A 95 13.50 0.89 8.68
N PRO A 96 13.01 2.11 9.00
CA PRO A 96 11.76 2.61 8.44
C PRO A 96 11.77 2.83 6.92
N LYS A 97 12.90 3.30 6.36
CA LYS A 97 13.03 3.53 4.92
C LYS A 97 12.91 2.22 4.13
N GLU A 98 13.54 1.16 4.62
CA GLU A 98 13.46 -0.18 4.04
C GLU A 98 12.03 -0.73 4.15
N ALA A 99 11.40 -0.61 5.32
CA ALA A 99 10.02 -1.04 5.51
C ALA A 99 9.05 -0.37 4.53
N VAL A 100 9.15 0.96 4.36
CA VAL A 100 8.30 1.71 3.41
C VAL A 100 8.53 1.26 1.97
N ARG A 101 9.80 1.11 1.56
CA ARG A 101 10.16 0.65 0.22
C ARG A 101 9.61 -0.76 -0.07
N ASP A 102 9.74 -1.67 0.89
CA ASP A 102 9.32 -3.05 0.72
C ASP A 102 7.77 -3.13 0.64
N ILE A 103 7.03 -2.36 1.44
CA ILE A 103 5.56 -2.26 1.32
C ILE A 103 5.14 -1.57 0.01
N GLN A 104 5.87 -0.55 -0.44
CA GLN A 104 5.64 0.10 -1.73
C GLN A 104 5.80 -0.90 -2.89
N ALA A 105 6.80 -1.78 -2.82
CA ALA A 105 6.99 -2.84 -3.80
C ALA A 105 5.78 -3.79 -3.83
N LEU A 106 5.29 -4.24 -2.66
CA LEU A 106 4.08 -5.08 -2.58
C LEU A 106 2.84 -4.41 -3.18
N LEU A 107 2.63 -3.11 -2.91
CA LEU A 107 1.54 -2.35 -3.51
C LEU A 107 1.67 -2.24 -5.04
N SER A 108 2.89 -2.07 -5.53
CA SER A 108 3.18 -1.96 -6.96
C SER A 108 2.95 -3.30 -7.66
N ASP A 109 3.46 -4.39 -7.07
CA ASP A 109 3.26 -5.75 -7.56
C ASP A 109 1.78 -6.11 -7.61
N LEU A 110 1.00 -5.75 -6.58
CA LEU A 110 -0.46 -5.97 -6.56
C LEU A 110 -1.19 -5.21 -7.69
N LYS A 111 -0.78 -3.97 -7.98
CA LYS A 111 -1.37 -3.17 -9.07
C LYS A 111 -0.98 -3.73 -10.45
N GLN A 112 0.25 -4.20 -10.61
CA GLN A 112 0.77 -4.70 -11.88
C GLN A 112 0.34 -6.14 -12.21
N SER A 113 0.10 -6.97 -11.19
CA SER A 113 -0.34 -8.36 -11.33
C SER A 113 -1.85 -8.53 -11.56
N ALA A 114 -2.62 -7.44 -11.61
CA ALA A 114 -4.05 -7.50 -11.84
C ALA A 114 -4.36 -8.10 -13.23
N ALA A 115 -5.10 -9.21 -13.24
CA ALA A 115 -5.49 -9.91 -14.46
C ALA A 115 -6.32 -9.03 -15.41
N VAL A 116 -6.34 -9.37 -16.70
CA VAL A 116 -7.16 -8.68 -17.70
C VAL A 116 -8.64 -8.70 -17.27
N GLY A 117 -9.27 -7.53 -17.27
CA GLY A 117 -10.65 -7.36 -16.82
C GLY A 117 -10.82 -7.22 -15.30
N CYS A 118 -9.75 -7.39 -14.52
CA CYS A 118 -9.73 -7.03 -13.11
C CYS A 118 -9.72 -5.50 -12.96
N ARG A 119 -10.64 -4.99 -12.15
CA ARG A 119 -10.72 -3.60 -11.71
C ARG A 119 -10.47 -3.57 -10.21
N LEU A 120 -9.22 -3.34 -9.85
CA LEU A 120 -8.79 -3.09 -8.49
C LEU A 120 -8.54 -1.59 -8.32
N ARG A 121 -9.18 -0.97 -7.34
CA ARG A 121 -8.88 0.41 -6.91
C ARG A 121 -8.51 0.41 -5.45
N LEU A 122 -7.37 1.04 -5.18
CA LEU A 122 -6.80 1.24 -3.87
C LEU A 122 -6.71 2.75 -3.68
N ILE A 123 -7.48 3.26 -2.72
CA ILE A 123 -7.61 4.69 -2.45
C ILE A 123 -7.22 4.91 -1.00
N SER A 124 -6.31 5.84 -0.72
CA SER A 124 -5.82 6.08 0.62
C SER A 124 -5.31 7.51 0.71
N ASP A 125 -5.79 8.25 1.68
CA ASP A 125 -5.43 9.65 1.87
C ASP A 125 -5.27 9.95 3.37
N PHE A 126 -4.31 10.82 3.67
CA PHE A 126 -4.18 11.48 4.95
C PHE A 126 -4.74 12.90 4.87
N TYR A 127 -5.48 13.27 5.91
CA TYR A 127 -6.07 14.57 6.09
C TYR A 127 -5.56 15.16 7.38
N ALA A 128 -4.97 16.35 7.32
CA ALA A 128 -4.50 17.08 8.48
C ALA A 128 -5.30 18.36 8.66
N GLN A 129 -5.65 18.68 9.91
CA GLN A 129 -6.34 19.92 10.23
C GLN A 129 -5.40 21.11 10.03
N GLN A 130 -5.84 22.12 9.29
CA GLN A 130 -5.08 23.34 9.09
C GLN A 130 -5.14 24.23 10.35
N ARG A 131 -4.24 23.99 11.30
CA ARG A 131 -3.92 24.94 12.38
C ARG A 131 -2.49 25.44 12.17
N PHE A 132 -2.26 26.73 12.42
CA PHE A 132 -1.01 27.42 12.10
C PHE A 132 0.21 26.59 12.53
N THR A 133 1.07 26.26 11.55
CA THR A 133 2.35 25.51 11.61
C THR A 133 2.36 23.99 11.36
N PHE A 134 1.21 23.27 11.32
CA PHE A 134 1.25 21.86 10.90
C PHE A 134 1.27 21.75 9.38
N SER A 135 2.41 21.35 8.83
CA SER A 135 2.53 20.91 7.44
C SER A 135 3.21 19.55 7.43
N PHE A 136 2.76 18.68 6.53
CA PHE A 136 3.53 17.50 6.23
C PHE A 136 4.93 17.93 5.78
N ARG A 137 5.95 17.20 6.24
CA ARG A 137 7.31 17.43 5.75
C ARG A 137 7.39 16.94 4.30
N ASP A 138 8.11 17.66 3.45
CA ASP A 138 8.27 17.32 2.02
C ASP A 138 8.71 15.85 1.82
N GLU A 139 9.59 15.34 2.68
CA GLU A 139 10.03 13.94 2.67
C GLU A 139 8.88 12.96 2.89
N PHE A 140 7.94 13.28 3.79
CA PHE A 140 6.76 12.45 4.06
C PHE A 140 5.80 12.47 2.87
N GLU A 141 5.51 13.65 2.31
CA GLU A 141 4.62 13.79 1.15
C GLU A 141 5.20 13.05 -0.08
N ALA A 142 6.51 13.13 -0.28
CA ALA A 142 7.20 12.41 -1.35
C ALA A 142 7.05 10.89 -1.21
N LEU A 143 7.27 10.35 0.00
CA LEU A 143 7.09 8.92 0.28
C LEU A 143 5.61 8.50 0.15
N ALA A 144 4.68 9.31 0.66
CA ALA A 144 3.25 9.05 0.55
C ALA A 144 2.81 8.98 -0.92
N SER A 145 3.24 9.96 -1.73
CA SER A 145 2.96 10.01 -3.16
C SER A 145 3.51 8.78 -3.89
N GLN A 146 4.70 8.29 -3.53
CA GLN A 146 5.29 7.07 -4.10
C GLN A 146 4.48 5.81 -3.81
N MET A 147 3.76 5.77 -2.69
CA MET A 147 2.83 4.69 -2.34
C MET A 147 1.41 4.90 -2.90
N GLY A 148 1.15 6.04 -3.54
CA GLY A 148 -0.18 6.46 -3.99
C GLY A 148 -1.12 6.85 -2.84
N VAL A 149 -0.54 7.35 -1.74
CA VAL A 149 -1.28 7.89 -0.59
C VAL A 149 -1.35 9.42 -0.71
N GLY A 150 -2.56 9.98 -0.74
CA GLY A 150 -2.76 11.43 -0.75
C GLY A 150 -2.39 12.07 0.59
N CYS A 151 -1.93 13.31 0.57
CA CYS A 151 -1.76 14.13 1.76
C CYS A 151 -2.48 15.45 1.54
N HIS A 152 -3.47 15.73 2.37
CA HIS A 152 -4.35 16.86 2.22
C HIS A 152 -4.38 17.67 3.51
N ARG A 153 -4.39 18.99 3.35
CA ARG A 153 -4.72 19.91 4.43
C ARG A 153 -6.18 20.26 4.29
N LEU A 154 -6.94 20.07 5.35
CA LEU A 154 -8.32 20.49 5.39
C LEU A 154 -8.42 21.79 6.18
N ALA A 155 -8.82 22.85 5.48
CA ALA A 155 -9.37 24.05 6.08
C ALA A 155 -10.83 23.75 6.43
N TRP A 156 -11.09 23.16 7.61
CA TRP A 156 -12.45 22.85 8.05
C TRP A 156 -13.23 24.14 8.32
N GLU A 157 -14.09 24.56 7.38
CA GLU A 157 -15.13 25.55 7.67
C GLU A 157 -16.22 24.97 8.56
N SER A 158 -16.59 23.70 8.31
CA SER A 158 -17.47 22.89 9.15
C SER A 158 -17.15 21.39 8.96
N ALA A 159 -17.49 20.57 9.95
CA ALA A 159 -17.36 19.12 9.86
C ALA A 159 -18.21 18.52 8.72
N SER A 160 -19.40 19.08 8.49
CA SER A 160 -20.29 18.66 7.40
C SER A 160 -19.68 18.88 6.02
N HIS A 161 -19.08 20.06 5.78
CA HIS A 161 -18.39 20.33 4.51
C HIS A 161 -17.19 19.41 4.32
N ALA A 162 -16.39 19.20 5.37
CA ALA A 162 -15.24 18.31 5.33
C ALA A 162 -15.64 16.86 5.00
N ALA A 163 -16.70 16.35 5.63
CA ALA A 163 -17.22 15.02 5.35
C ALA A 163 -17.71 14.90 3.89
N GLN A 164 -18.42 15.92 3.39
CA GLN A 164 -18.88 15.96 2.00
C GLN A 164 -17.71 15.92 1.00
N ASP A 165 -16.67 16.73 1.22
CA ASP A 165 -15.50 16.78 0.33
C ASP A 165 -14.72 15.46 0.30
N ILE A 166 -14.47 14.87 1.47
CA ILE A 166 -13.79 13.57 1.59
C ILE A 166 -14.61 12.49 0.89
N ASN A 167 -15.91 12.38 1.20
CA ASN A 167 -16.77 11.36 0.62
C ASN A 167 -16.90 11.53 -0.90
N TYR A 168 -17.02 12.76 -1.41
CA TYR A 168 -17.10 13.02 -2.85
C TYR A 168 -15.78 12.69 -3.58
N SER A 169 -14.62 13.01 -2.99
CA SER A 169 -13.30 12.62 -3.52
C SER A 169 -13.17 11.10 -3.67
N PHE A 170 -13.57 10.34 -2.65
CA PHE A 170 -13.53 8.87 -2.71
C PHE A 170 -14.58 8.28 -3.65
N LEU A 171 -15.80 8.85 -3.67
CA LEU A 171 -16.87 8.44 -4.59
C LEU A 171 -16.42 8.60 -6.04
N SER A 172 -15.88 9.75 -6.43
CA SER A 172 -15.40 9.99 -7.79
C SER A 172 -14.24 9.06 -8.18
N ARG A 173 -13.21 8.93 -7.33
CA ARG A 173 -12.04 8.06 -7.56
C ARG A 173 -12.38 6.57 -7.58
N SER A 174 -13.47 6.17 -6.93
CA SER A 174 -13.97 4.79 -6.95
C SER A 174 -14.85 4.46 -8.14
N ASN A 175 -15.07 5.40 -9.08
CA ASN A 175 -16.06 5.27 -10.15
C ASN A 175 -17.48 5.10 -9.59
N PHE A 176 -17.81 5.96 -8.63
CA PHE A 176 -19.14 6.11 -8.03
C PHE A 176 -19.68 4.84 -7.36
N SER A 177 -18.80 4.04 -6.74
CA SER A 177 -19.20 2.77 -6.11
C SER A 177 -19.04 2.73 -4.59
N LEU A 178 -18.29 3.67 -4.01
CA LEU A 178 -18.19 3.79 -2.54
C LEU A 178 -19.38 4.57 -1.99
N GLY A 179 -19.84 4.19 -0.80
CA GLY A 179 -20.81 4.97 -0.02
C GLY A 179 -20.14 6.03 0.84
N GLU A 180 -20.83 6.44 1.90
CA GLU A 180 -20.27 7.31 2.94
C GLU A 180 -19.14 6.59 3.70
N LEU A 181 -17.98 7.24 3.81
CA LEU A 181 -16.80 6.74 4.51
C LEU A 181 -16.59 7.45 5.85
N VAL A 182 -16.93 8.73 5.93
CA VAL A 182 -16.83 9.57 7.12
C VAL A 182 -18.10 10.39 7.30
N SER A 183 -18.58 10.50 8.53
CA SER A 183 -19.73 11.35 8.86
C SER A 183 -19.30 12.67 9.49
N ALA A 184 -20.16 13.68 9.42
CA ALA A 184 -19.94 14.96 10.11
C ALA A 184 -19.73 14.76 11.62
N SER A 185 -20.55 13.93 12.26
CA SER A 185 -20.46 13.64 13.70
C SER A 185 -19.13 12.98 14.12
N GLN A 186 -18.56 12.12 13.26
CA GLN A 186 -17.23 11.55 13.49
C GLN A 186 -16.16 12.63 13.43
N LEU A 187 -16.24 13.53 12.45
CA LEU A 187 -15.28 14.63 12.31
C LEU A 187 -15.41 15.67 13.43
N GLU A 188 -16.63 15.94 13.92
CA GLU A 188 -16.88 16.79 15.10
C GLU A 188 -16.22 16.22 16.34
N SER A 189 -16.44 14.94 16.64
CA SER A 189 -15.78 14.27 17.76
C SER A 189 -14.25 14.29 17.64
N LEU A 190 -13.71 14.11 16.43
CA LEU A 190 -12.26 14.21 16.20
C LEU A 190 -11.71 15.62 16.47
N ALA A 191 -12.46 16.65 16.06
CA ALA A 191 -12.11 18.05 16.30
C ALA A 191 -12.16 18.41 17.80
N GLU A 192 -13.16 17.91 18.54
CA GLU A 192 -13.27 18.09 20.00
C GLU A 192 -12.07 17.50 20.74
N HIS A 193 -11.56 16.36 20.27
CA HIS A 193 -10.37 15.71 20.85
C HIS A 193 -9.04 16.31 20.38
N ASN A 194 -9.03 17.45 19.67
CA ASN A 194 -7.85 18.04 19.05
C ASN A 194 -7.07 17.04 18.20
N THR A 195 -7.75 16.11 17.53
CA THR A 195 -7.07 15.12 16.67
C THR A 195 -6.66 15.80 15.36
N PRO A 196 -5.36 16.04 15.12
CA PRO A 196 -4.93 16.85 13.99
C PRO A 196 -4.91 16.05 12.68
N PHE A 197 -5.23 14.75 12.73
CA PHE A 197 -4.88 13.79 11.69
C PHE A 197 -5.94 12.71 11.50
N LEU A 198 -6.35 12.50 10.26
CA LEU A 198 -7.29 11.48 9.85
C LEU A 198 -6.70 10.70 8.67
N HIS A 199 -6.74 9.37 8.75
CA HIS A 199 -6.48 8.50 7.62
C HIS A 199 -7.79 7.93 7.11
N VAL A 200 -8.04 8.03 5.81
CA VAL A 200 -9.19 7.41 5.15
C VAL A 200 -8.64 6.52 4.05
N SER A 201 -9.12 5.27 4.00
CA SER A 201 -8.76 4.36 2.92
C SER A 201 -9.95 3.52 2.48
N ALA A 202 -9.94 3.15 1.20
CA ALA A 202 -10.99 2.36 0.58
C ALA A 202 -10.43 1.44 -0.50
N LEU A 203 -11.12 0.32 -0.68
CA LEU A 203 -10.83 -0.70 -1.69
C LEU A 203 -12.10 -0.94 -2.49
N THR A 204 -11.97 -1.00 -3.82
CA THR A 204 -12.99 -1.62 -4.67
C THR A 204 -12.33 -2.70 -5.51
N PHE A 205 -12.96 -3.87 -5.58
CA PHE A 205 -12.46 -4.98 -6.37
C PHE A 205 -13.59 -5.59 -7.20
N ARG A 206 -13.35 -5.73 -8.50
CA ARG A 206 -14.24 -6.45 -9.42
C ARG A 206 -13.38 -7.20 -10.43
N ALA A 207 -13.55 -8.49 -10.54
CA ALA A 207 -12.89 -9.30 -11.56
C ALA A 207 -13.86 -10.36 -12.10
N PRO A 208 -13.73 -10.76 -13.38
CA PRO A 208 -14.39 -11.96 -13.86
C PRO A 208 -13.82 -13.19 -13.14
N TRP A 209 -14.66 -14.20 -12.92
CA TRP A 209 -14.19 -15.51 -12.48
C TRP A 209 -13.30 -16.12 -13.57
N ALA A 210 -12.20 -16.76 -13.18
CA ALA A 210 -11.36 -17.51 -14.13
C ALA A 210 -12.14 -18.66 -14.79
N GLN A 211 -13.10 -19.23 -14.06
CA GLN A 211 -14.08 -20.18 -14.56
C GLN A 211 -15.46 -19.72 -14.10
N CYS A 212 -16.30 -19.30 -15.04
CA CYS A 212 -17.66 -18.85 -14.71
C CYS A 212 -18.49 -20.02 -14.16
N LEU A 213 -19.20 -19.76 -13.07
CA LEU A 213 -20.25 -20.63 -12.58
C LEU A 213 -21.34 -20.68 -13.66
N ARG A 214 -21.68 -21.88 -14.15
CA ARG A 214 -22.80 -22.04 -15.09
C ARG A 214 -24.10 -21.74 -14.33
N PRO A 215 -24.95 -20.81 -14.81
CA PRO A 215 -26.30 -20.68 -14.29
C PRO A 215 -27.05 -21.99 -14.58
N GLY A 216 -27.62 -22.60 -13.55
CA GLY A 216 -28.50 -23.77 -13.66
C GLY A 216 -29.91 -23.40 -14.08
#